data_AF-A0A7G2RS55-F1
#
_entry.id   AF-A0A7G2RS55-F1
#
_cell.length_a   1.000
_cell.length_b   1.000
_cell.length_c   1.000
_cell.angle_alpha   90.00
_cell.angle_beta   90.00
_cell.angle_gamma   90.00
#
_symmetry.space_group_name_H-M   'P 1'
#
loop_
_entity.id
_entity.type
_entity.pdbx_description
1 polymer ?
#
loop_
_entity_poly.entity_id
_entity_poly.type
_entity_poly.pdbx_seq_one_letter_code
_entity_poly.pdbx_strand_id
1 'polypeptide(L)'
;METSMSIKGWVVSLCILVLAGCSESTESEGQKYGPNGTHRSIGVVAPKHYDVWVDKFFIESLSKDIGWRAPIGIVSCCWDKPFGAMADWQTMPEVFLIRWFSFAEQQSYEALIRLENPDEIEEKMKETVSFEAYGKIVERPRDVLVLGLAPGGTVVVWIMNRHENAIEVGRFKAKPYDHEKEGEDYTLRTESYLERHGDYLEEHGIRYEGW
;
A
#
# COMPACT_ATOMS: atom_id res chain seq x y z
N MET A 1 -13.33 -71.45 15.52
CA MET A 1 -13.45 -71.29 14.06
C MET A 1 -13.35 -69.80 13.81
N GLU A 2 -12.12 -69.33 13.61
CA GLU A 2 -11.80 -67.90 13.43
C GLU A 2 -12.23 -67.47 12.03
N THR A 3 -13.21 -66.57 11.95
CA THR A 3 -13.54 -65.88 10.71
C THR A 3 -12.53 -64.78 10.48
N SER A 4 -11.50 -65.09 9.70
CA SER A 4 -10.56 -64.14 9.11
C SER A 4 -11.34 -63.09 8.31
N MET A 5 -11.53 -61.91 8.90
CA MET A 5 -12.05 -60.75 8.19
C MET A 5 -10.96 -60.25 7.23
N SER A 6 -11.25 -60.33 5.93
CA SER A 6 -10.35 -59.91 4.84
C SER A 6 -10.01 -58.42 4.95
N ILE A 7 -8.84 -58.14 5.54
CA ILE A 7 -8.24 -56.80 5.69
C ILE A 7 -8.07 -56.09 4.32
N LYS A 8 -8.04 -56.84 3.22
CA LYS A 8 -7.89 -56.28 1.87
C LYS A 8 -9.11 -55.51 1.37
N GLY A 9 -10.31 -55.77 1.90
CA GLY A 9 -11.53 -55.04 1.50
C GLY A 9 -11.63 -53.64 2.10
N TRP A 10 -11.07 -53.45 3.31
CA TRP A 10 -11.14 -52.17 4.03
C TRP A 10 -10.10 -51.15 3.56
N VAL A 11 -8.91 -51.61 3.15
CA VAL A 11 -7.86 -50.73 2.63
C VAL A 11 -8.26 -50.10 1.29
N VAL A 12 -9.00 -50.81 0.44
CA VAL A 12 -9.47 -50.28 -0.84
C VAL A 12 -10.59 -49.24 -0.66
N SER A 13 -11.45 -49.42 0.35
CA SER A 13 -12.55 -48.50 0.64
C SER A 13 -12.05 -47.17 1.27
N LEU A 14 -10.98 -47.22 2.07
CA LEU A 14 -10.39 -46.02 2.66
C LEU A 14 -9.60 -45.17 1.65
N CYS A 15 -9.05 -45.78 0.58
CA CYS A 15 -8.35 -45.04 -0.47
C CYS A 15 -9.26 -44.22 -1.39
N ILE A 16 -10.54 -44.57 -1.51
CA ILE A 16 -11.49 -43.83 -2.38
C ILE A 16 -12.00 -42.55 -1.69
N LEU A 17 -12.07 -42.54 -0.35
CA LEU A 17 -12.52 -41.38 0.42
C LEU A 17 -11.47 -40.26 0.53
N VAL A 18 -10.18 -40.54 0.26
CA VAL A 18 -9.10 -39.54 0.32
C VAL A 18 -8.95 -38.74 -0.99
N LEU A 19 -9.58 -39.18 -2.08
CA LEU A 19 -9.57 -38.46 -3.37
C LEU A 19 -10.73 -37.47 -3.54
N ALA A 20 -11.72 -37.48 -2.64
CA ALA A 20 -12.70 -36.40 -2.53
C ALA A 20 -12.09 -35.25 -1.71
N GLY A 21 -10.98 -34.69 -2.21
CA GLY A 21 -10.54 -33.39 -1.75
C GLY A 21 -11.68 -32.40 -2.00
N CYS A 22 -12.01 -31.58 -1.00
CA CYS A 22 -12.91 -30.46 -1.18
C CYS A 22 -12.39 -29.62 -2.34
N SER A 23 -13.02 -29.73 -3.51
CA SER A 23 -12.95 -28.66 -4.49
C SER A 23 -13.85 -27.57 -3.95
N GLU A 24 -13.26 -26.73 -3.09
CA GLU A 24 -13.82 -25.42 -2.88
C GLU A 24 -13.89 -24.79 -4.27
N SER A 25 -15.11 -24.56 -4.74
CA SER A 25 -15.31 -23.81 -5.97
C SER A 25 -14.64 -22.46 -5.73
N THR A 26 -13.51 -22.23 -6.38
CA THR A 26 -13.00 -20.88 -6.57
C THR A 26 -14.15 -20.15 -7.25
N GLU A 27 -14.90 -19.35 -6.49
CA GLU A 27 -15.69 -18.27 -7.06
C GLU A 27 -14.75 -17.61 -8.06
N SER A 28 -15.18 -17.49 -9.32
CA SER A 28 -14.34 -16.89 -10.34
C SER A 28 -13.89 -15.54 -9.80
N GLU A 29 -12.62 -15.41 -9.43
CA GLU A 29 -12.03 -14.11 -9.07
C GLU A 29 -12.46 -13.18 -10.21
N GLY A 30 -13.28 -12.18 -9.88
CA GLY A 30 -13.73 -11.19 -10.85
C GLY A 30 -12.50 -10.66 -11.59
N GLN A 31 -12.68 -10.26 -12.85
CA GLN A 31 -11.59 -9.78 -13.69
C GLN A 31 -10.72 -8.78 -12.90
N LYS A 32 -9.46 -9.14 -12.59
CA LYS A 32 -8.59 -8.34 -11.71
C LYS A 32 -8.41 -6.91 -12.23
N TYR A 33 -8.24 -6.76 -13.55
CA TYR A 33 -8.01 -5.47 -14.20
C TYR A 33 -8.99 -5.23 -15.36
N GLY A 34 -9.46 -3.99 -15.49
CA GLY A 34 -10.40 -3.57 -16.54
C GLY A 34 -11.48 -2.67 -15.96
N PRO A 35 -12.49 -2.27 -16.76
CA PRO A 35 -13.55 -1.37 -16.31
C PRO A 35 -14.32 -1.89 -15.07
N ASN A 36 -14.51 -3.21 -14.98
CA ASN A 36 -15.15 -3.87 -13.84
C ASN A 36 -14.11 -4.53 -12.90
N GLY A 37 -12.90 -3.97 -12.85
CA GLY A 37 -11.78 -4.49 -12.08
C GLY A 37 -12.06 -4.52 -10.57
N THR A 38 -11.85 -5.68 -9.94
CA THR A 38 -11.99 -5.84 -8.48
C THR A 38 -10.70 -5.53 -7.71
N HIS A 39 -9.56 -5.42 -8.40
CA HIS A 39 -8.29 -5.11 -7.77
C HIS A 39 -8.32 -3.75 -7.09
N ARG A 40 -7.79 -3.70 -5.87
CA ARG A 40 -7.53 -2.47 -5.15
C ARG A 40 -6.20 -2.57 -4.42
N SER A 41 -5.47 -1.46 -4.34
CA SER A 41 -4.14 -1.44 -3.73
C SER A 41 -3.82 -0.11 -3.05
N ILE A 42 -3.02 -0.18 -1.99
CA ILE A 42 -2.52 0.98 -1.25
C ILE A 42 -1.06 1.19 -1.57
N GLY A 43 -0.66 2.43 -1.80
CA GLY A 43 0.72 2.80 -2.05
C GLY A 43 1.20 3.91 -1.13
N VAL A 44 2.50 3.93 -0.85
CA VAL A 44 3.17 5.08 -0.23
C VAL A 44 4.18 5.63 -1.22
N VAL A 45 4.18 6.96 -1.41
CA VAL A 45 5.03 7.64 -2.40
C VAL A 45 5.67 8.89 -1.79
N ALA A 46 6.83 9.28 -2.31
CA ALA A 46 7.54 10.49 -1.88
C ALA A 46 7.98 11.34 -3.09
N PRO A 47 8.16 12.67 -2.94
CA PRO A 47 8.68 13.51 -4.00
C PRO A 47 10.08 13.12 -4.44
N LYS A 48 10.44 13.52 -5.66
CA LYS A 48 11.81 13.40 -6.14
C LYS A 48 12.78 14.12 -5.19
N HIS A 49 13.93 13.49 -4.93
CA HIS A 49 14.95 13.98 -4.00
C HIS A 49 14.52 14.01 -2.53
N TYR A 50 13.34 13.48 -2.19
CA TYR A 50 12.87 13.37 -0.81
C TYR A 50 12.64 11.90 -0.46
N ASP A 51 13.71 11.10 -0.47
CA ASP A 51 13.63 9.70 -0.06
C ASP A 51 13.27 9.64 1.43
N VAL A 52 12.47 8.64 1.82
CA VAL A 52 12.08 8.39 3.20
C VAL A 52 12.15 6.90 3.53
N TRP A 53 12.38 6.58 4.80
CA TRP A 53 12.28 5.20 5.30
C TRP A 53 11.01 5.03 6.13
N VAL A 54 10.05 4.26 5.62
CA VAL A 54 8.80 3.94 6.32
C VAL A 54 9.01 2.67 7.15
N ASP A 55 9.11 2.84 8.47
CA ASP A 55 9.33 1.74 9.41
C ASP A 55 8.03 1.02 9.80
N LYS A 56 6.93 1.77 9.90
CA LYS A 56 5.62 1.25 10.32
C LYS A 56 4.53 1.80 9.41
N PHE A 57 3.68 0.89 8.95
CA PHE A 57 2.44 1.23 8.27
C PHE A 57 1.36 0.22 8.65
N PHE A 58 0.45 0.65 9.50
CA PHE A 58 -0.72 -0.11 9.95
C PHE A 58 -1.95 0.48 9.28
N ILE A 59 -2.85 -0.40 8.89
CA ILE A 59 -4.05 -0.07 8.14
C ILE A 59 -5.21 -0.83 8.75
N GLU A 60 -6.32 -0.15 8.98
CA GLU A 60 -7.53 -0.74 9.56
C GLU A 60 -8.78 -0.30 8.78
N SER A 61 -9.66 -1.28 8.55
CA SER A 61 -11.04 -1.09 8.12
C SER A 61 -11.94 -1.36 9.33
N LEU A 62 -12.41 -0.29 9.97
CA LEU A 62 -13.18 -0.39 11.20
C LEU A 62 -14.56 -1.02 10.95
N SER A 63 -15.20 -0.71 9.81
CA SER A 63 -16.51 -1.24 9.44
C SER A 63 -16.51 -2.76 9.18
N LYS A 64 -15.34 -3.33 8.82
CA LYS A 64 -15.19 -4.78 8.61
C LYS A 64 -14.43 -5.48 9.72
N ASP A 65 -13.92 -4.74 10.71
CA ASP A 65 -13.07 -5.27 11.79
C ASP A 65 -11.85 -6.03 11.24
N ILE A 66 -11.19 -5.45 10.22
CA ILE A 66 -10.01 -6.02 9.57
C ILE A 66 -8.85 -5.04 9.68
N GLY A 67 -7.69 -5.52 10.13
CA GLY A 67 -6.45 -4.75 10.18
C GLY A 67 -5.27 -5.51 9.59
N TRP A 68 -4.36 -4.80 8.94
CA TRP A 68 -3.14 -5.38 8.39
C TRP A 68 -1.95 -4.42 8.49
N ARG A 69 -0.76 -4.96 8.26
CA ARG A 69 0.51 -4.23 8.26
C ARG A 69 1.13 -4.36 6.88
N ALA A 70 1.62 -3.25 6.35
CA ALA A 70 2.34 -3.23 5.09
C ALA A 70 3.77 -2.73 5.34
N PRO A 71 4.78 -3.60 5.49
CA PRO A 71 6.16 -3.14 5.62
C PRO A 71 6.62 -2.53 4.29
N ILE A 72 6.78 -1.21 4.27
CA ILE A 72 7.10 -0.43 3.05
C ILE A 72 8.63 -0.29 2.88
N GLY A 73 9.36 0.11 3.92
CA GLY A 73 10.80 0.35 3.83
C GLY A 73 11.15 1.63 3.08
N ILE A 74 12.10 1.57 2.16
CA ILE A 74 12.54 2.75 1.39
C ILE A 74 11.45 3.19 0.41
N VAL A 75 11.04 4.45 0.51
CA VAL A 75 10.18 5.12 -0.47
C VAL A 75 11.00 6.23 -1.09
N SER A 76 11.10 6.19 -2.41
CA SER A 76 11.72 7.24 -3.21
C SER A 76 10.72 7.68 -4.27
N CYS A 77 11.10 8.71 -5.02
CA CYS A 77 10.47 9.23 -6.23
C CYS A 77 9.49 8.27 -6.95
N CYS A 78 8.43 8.74 -7.58
CA CYS A 78 8.00 10.12 -7.79
C CYS A 78 6.49 10.05 -7.77
N TRP A 79 5.82 10.94 -7.06
CA TRP A 79 4.35 11.02 -7.00
C TRP A 79 3.61 10.87 -8.34
N ASP A 80 4.31 11.10 -9.44
CA ASP A 80 3.94 10.84 -10.83
C ASP A 80 3.43 9.43 -11.13
N LYS A 81 3.78 8.39 -10.36
CA LYS A 81 3.18 7.07 -10.55
C LYS A 81 2.93 6.37 -9.22
N PRO A 82 1.78 5.71 -9.05
CA PRO A 82 1.53 4.85 -7.90
C PRO A 82 2.30 3.52 -8.02
N PHE A 83 3.55 3.55 -8.48
CA PHE A 83 4.42 2.38 -8.58
C PHE A 83 5.45 2.42 -7.47
N GLY A 84 5.67 1.29 -6.81
CA GLY A 84 6.64 1.18 -5.71
C GLY A 84 6.11 0.29 -4.60
N ALA A 85 6.19 0.79 -3.37
CA ALA A 85 5.76 0.06 -2.18
C ALA A 85 4.24 0.02 -2.09
N MET A 86 3.67 -1.08 -2.57
CA MET A 86 2.23 -1.31 -2.67
C MET A 86 1.79 -2.55 -1.90
N ALA A 87 0.54 -2.56 -1.45
CA ALA A 87 -0.13 -3.75 -0.94
C ALA A 87 -1.56 -3.84 -1.48
N ASP A 88 -1.99 -5.04 -1.87
CA ASP A 88 -3.39 -5.30 -2.19
C ASP A 88 -4.22 -5.24 -0.91
N TRP A 89 -5.45 -4.73 -0.97
CA TRP A 89 -6.39 -4.78 0.15
C TRP A 89 -7.70 -5.47 -0.22
N GLN A 90 -8.36 -6.01 0.79
CA GLN A 90 -9.64 -6.73 0.65
C GLN A 90 -10.85 -5.85 0.92
N THR A 91 -10.68 -4.79 1.71
CA THR A 91 -11.75 -3.87 2.09
C THR A 91 -11.23 -2.45 2.21
N MET A 92 -12.13 -1.47 2.05
CA MET A 92 -11.79 -0.05 2.14
C MET A 92 -11.20 0.27 3.51
N PRO A 93 -9.95 0.75 3.58
CA PRO A 93 -9.36 1.18 4.83
C PRO A 93 -9.92 2.54 5.27
N GLU A 94 -10.02 2.70 6.59
CA GLU A 94 -10.59 3.90 7.24
C GLU A 94 -9.56 4.62 8.11
N VAL A 95 -8.62 3.87 8.70
CA VAL A 95 -7.59 4.37 9.61
C VAL A 95 -6.22 3.88 9.20
N PHE A 96 -5.23 4.76 9.33
CA PHE A 96 -3.83 4.50 9.00
C PHE A 96 -2.93 5.04 10.10
N LEU A 97 -1.99 4.24 10.56
CA LEU A 97 -0.83 4.73 11.31
C LEU A 97 0.40 4.55 10.42
N ILE A 98 1.07 5.66 10.09
CA ILE A 98 2.30 5.64 9.30
C ILE A 98 3.41 6.39 10.04
N ARG A 99 4.59 5.76 10.13
CA ARG A 99 5.82 6.37 10.64
C ARG A 99 6.89 6.30 9.58
N TRP A 100 7.67 7.37 9.48
CA TRP A 100 8.80 7.42 8.56
C TRP A 100 9.90 8.34 9.05
N PHE A 101 11.13 8.07 8.60
CA PHE A 101 12.26 8.96 8.69
C PHE A 101 12.49 9.67 7.36
N SER A 102 12.56 10.99 7.39
CA SER A 102 12.95 11.84 6.26
C SER A 102 14.47 11.97 6.21
N PHE A 103 15.10 11.46 5.15
CA PHE A 103 16.56 11.57 5.02
C PHE A 103 17.00 13.02 4.75
N ALA A 104 16.19 13.78 4.01
CA ALA A 104 16.47 15.18 3.70
C ALA A 104 16.45 16.06 4.95
N GLU A 105 15.45 15.83 5.82
CA GLU A 105 15.24 16.65 7.03
C GLU A 105 15.94 16.08 8.27
N GLN A 106 16.45 14.84 8.17
CA GLN A 106 16.96 14.06 9.30
C GLN A 106 15.97 14.01 10.47
N GLN A 107 14.68 13.88 10.15
CA GLN A 107 13.57 13.98 11.10
C GLN A 107 12.59 12.83 10.88
N SER A 108 12.17 12.18 11.97
CA SER A 108 11.08 11.21 11.93
C SER A 108 9.73 11.82 12.19
N TYR A 109 8.71 11.27 11.56
CA TYR A 109 7.32 11.70 11.63
C TYR A 109 6.39 10.54 11.88
N GLU A 110 5.30 10.80 12.59
CA GLU A 110 4.19 9.88 12.80
C GLU A 110 2.86 10.56 12.45
N ALA A 111 2.04 9.89 11.64
CA ALA A 111 0.69 10.32 11.34
C ALA A 111 -0.31 9.20 11.68
N LEU A 112 -1.31 9.56 12.48
CA LEU A 112 -2.55 8.80 12.62
C LEU A 112 -3.61 9.50 11.75
N ILE A 113 -4.01 8.84 10.68
CA ILE A 113 -4.92 9.37 9.66
C ILE A 113 -6.24 8.60 9.77
N ARG A 114 -7.34 9.34 9.74
CA ARG A 114 -8.69 8.79 9.57
C ARG A 114 -9.32 9.43 8.36
N LEU A 115 -9.74 8.62 7.39
CA LEU A 115 -10.43 9.13 6.20
C LEU A 115 -11.83 9.58 6.55
N GLU A 116 -12.22 10.71 5.96
CA GLU A 116 -13.59 11.18 5.97
C GLU A 116 -14.34 10.51 4.81
N ASN A 117 -15.56 10.03 5.06
CA ASN A 117 -16.44 9.44 4.06
C ASN A 117 -15.80 8.28 3.24
N PRO A 118 -15.27 7.23 3.89
CA PRO A 118 -14.60 6.11 3.21
C PRO A 118 -15.48 5.44 2.15
N ASP A 119 -16.80 5.34 2.38
CA ASP A 119 -17.75 4.77 1.41
C ASP A 119 -17.84 5.61 0.12
N GLU A 120 -17.87 6.95 0.23
CA GLU A 120 -17.89 7.85 -0.93
C GLU A 120 -16.57 7.76 -1.71
N ILE A 121 -15.45 7.66 -0.99
CA ILE A 121 -14.14 7.46 -1.60
C ILE A 121 -14.12 6.13 -2.36
N GLU A 122 -14.63 5.04 -1.77
CA GLU A 122 -14.70 3.72 -2.41
C GLU A 122 -15.54 3.75 -3.69
N GLU A 123 -16.66 4.47 -3.70
CA GLU A 123 -17.48 4.65 -4.91
C GLU A 123 -16.72 5.43 -5.99
N LYS A 124 -16.01 6.52 -5.63
CA LYS A 124 -15.15 7.25 -6.58
C LYS A 124 -13.98 6.41 -7.10
N MET A 125 -13.49 5.46 -6.31
CA MET A 125 -12.47 4.50 -6.75
C MET A 125 -13.00 3.54 -7.81
N LYS A 126 -14.30 3.25 -7.83
CA LYS A 126 -14.94 2.38 -8.83
C LYS A 126 -15.15 3.08 -10.18
N GLU A 127 -15.15 4.42 -10.21
CA GLU A 127 -15.28 5.18 -11.45
C GLU A 127 -14.12 4.90 -12.41
N THR A 128 -14.46 4.56 -13.65
CA THR A 128 -13.48 4.29 -14.70
C THR A 128 -13.01 5.56 -15.37
N VAL A 129 -11.71 5.61 -15.65
CA VAL A 129 -11.07 6.71 -16.38
C VAL A 129 -10.19 6.15 -17.50
N SER A 130 -10.22 6.84 -18.64
CA SER A 130 -9.36 6.52 -19.77
C SER A 130 -7.99 7.16 -19.61
N PHE A 131 -6.93 6.39 -19.84
CA PHE A 131 -5.55 6.88 -19.85
C PHE A 131 -4.71 6.08 -20.85
N GLU A 132 -3.56 6.65 -21.26
CA GLU A 132 -2.64 5.95 -22.15
C GLU A 132 -1.76 4.97 -21.36
N ALA A 133 -1.72 3.71 -21.74
CA ALA A 133 -0.79 2.72 -21.22
C ALA A 133 -0.12 1.98 -22.38
N TYR A 134 1.22 2.04 -22.44
CA TYR A 134 2.01 1.35 -23.47
C TYR A 134 1.54 1.65 -24.90
N GLY A 135 1.26 2.93 -25.21
CA GLY A 135 0.81 3.39 -26.52
C GLY A 135 -0.64 3.02 -26.87
N LYS A 136 -1.45 2.61 -25.90
CA LYS A 136 -2.88 2.29 -26.08
C LYS A 136 -3.71 3.03 -25.06
N ILE A 137 -4.89 3.51 -25.47
CA ILE A 137 -5.89 4.00 -24.53
C ILE A 137 -6.53 2.79 -23.84
N VAL A 138 -6.50 2.80 -22.52
CA VAL A 138 -7.15 1.81 -21.67
C VAL A 138 -8.07 2.51 -20.70
N GLU A 139 -9.13 1.82 -20.28
CA GLU A 139 -10.10 2.32 -19.31
C GLU A 139 -10.08 1.43 -18.06
N ARG A 140 -9.82 2.03 -16.90
CA ARG A 140 -9.78 1.32 -15.61
C ARG A 140 -10.25 2.20 -14.45
N PRO A 141 -10.72 1.60 -13.34
CA PRO A 141 -11.03 2.29 -12.09
C PRO A 141 -9.81 3.01 -11.50
N ARG A 142 -10.03 3.98 -10.62
CA ARG A 142 -8.98 4.55 -9.75
C ARG A 142 -8.70 3.57 -8.62
N ASP A 143 -8.01 2.49 -8.95
CA ASP A 143 -7.83 1.31 -8.11
C ASP A 143 -6.75 1.44 -7.04
N VAL A 144 -6.10 2.60 -6.92
CA VAL A 144 -5.04 2.84 -5.93
C VAL A 144 -5.41 3.98 -4.97
N LEU A 145 -5.31 3.73 -3.66
CA LEU A 145 -5.26 4.78 -2.63
C LEU A 145 -3.80 5.02 -2.26
N VAL A 146 -3.36 6.27 -2.32
CA VAL A 146 -1.94 6.63 -2.23
C VAL A 146 -1.73 7.60 -1.10
N LEU A 147 -0.79 7.30 -0.21
CA LEU A 147 -0.29 8.22 0.82
C LEU A 147 1.01 8.87 0.30
N GLY A 148 0.94 10.14 -0.07
CA GLY A 148 2.09 10.96 -0.40
C GLY A 148 2.74 11.57 0.83
N LEU A 149 3.97 11.15 1.13
CA LEU A 149 4.78 11.70 2.21
C LEU A 149 5.60 12.88 1.68
N ALA A 150 5.25 14.10 2.09
CA ALA A 150 5.93 15.33 1.70
C ALA A 150 6.77 15.92 2.85
N PRO A 151 7.74 16.79 2.51
CA PRO A 151 8.51 17.57 3.46
C PRO A 151 7.70 18.24 4.56
N GLY A 152 8.31 18.35 5.73
CA GLY A 152 7.73 18.96 6.92
C GLY A 152 6.65 18.11 7.59
N GLY A 153 6.54 16.82 7.28
CA GLY A 153 5.54 15.94 7.88
C GLY A 153 4.14 16.06 7.26
N THR A 154 4.04 16.47 5.99
CA THR A 154 2.75 16.56 5.29
C THR A 154 2.40 15.21 4.68
N VAL A 155 1.17 14.74 4.87
CA VAL A 155 0.65 13.55 4.17
C VAL A 155 -0.53 13.97 3.31
N VAL A 156 -0.45 13.73 2.02
CA VAL A 156 -1.57 13.95 1.09
C VAL A 156 -2.08 12.58 0.64
N VAL A 157 -3.39 12.39 0.67
CA VAL A 157 -4.02 11.13 0.28
C VAL A 157 -4.78 11.33 -1.01
N TRP A 158 -4.54 10.45 -1.97
CA TRP A 158 -5.26 10.45 -3.25
C TRP A 158 -5.87 9.10 -3.55
N ILE A 159 -6.91 9.12 -4.40
CA ILE A 159 -7.29 7.97 -5.20
C ILE A 159 -6.88 8.21 -6.64
N MET A 160 -6.25 7.21 -7.27
CA MET A 160 -5.75 7.32 -8.64
C MET A 160 -5.53 5.94 -9.25
N ASN A 161 -5.38 5.88 -10.57
CA ASN A 161 -4.59 4.81 -11.21
C ASN A 161 -3.36 5.38 -11.95
N ARG A 162 -3.37 6.69 -12.19
CA ARG A 162 -2.28 7.48 -12.76
C ARG A 162 -2.29 8.89 -12.19
N HIS A 163 -1.15 9.57 -12.19
CA HIS A 163 -1.06 10.91 -11.60
C HIS A 163 -2.02 11.92 -12.27
N GLU A 164 -2.24 11.80 -13.58
CA GLU A 164 -3.10 12.70 -14.35
C GLU A 164 -4.59 12.63 -13.96
N ASN A 165 -5.00 11.59 -13.25
CA ASN A 165 -6.39 11.39 -12.81
C ASN A 165 -6.55 11.30 -11.29
N ALA A 166 -5.51 11.69 -10.55
CA ALA A 166 -5.53 11.69 -9.10
C ALA A 166 -6.61 12.65 -8.56
N ILE A 167 -7.34 12.17 -7.56
CA ILE A 167 -8.29 12.97 -6.78
C ILE A 167 -7.76 13.01 -5.35
N GLU A 168 -7.49 14.20 -4.83
CA GLU A 168 -7.12 14.39 -3.42
C GLU A 168 -8.36 14.11 -2.56
N VAL A 169 -8.21 13.18 -1.60
CA VAL A 169 -9.27 12.79 -0.65
C VAL A 169 -8.96 13.25 0.77
N GLY A 170 -7.77 13.77 1.02
CA GLY A 170 -7.44 14.37 2.30
C GLY A 170 -5.99 14.83 2.40
N ARG A 171 -5.76 15.77 3.32
CA ARG A 171 -4.43 16.30 3.65
C ARG A 171 -4.27 16.37 5.16
N PHE A 172 -3.18 15.80 5.65
CA PHE A 172 -2.94 15.57 7.07
C PHE A 172 -1.55 16.05 7.48
N LYS A 173 -1.39 16.29 8.78
CA LYS A 173 -0.11 16.69 9.35
C LYS A 173 0.37 15.67 10.38
N ALA A 174 1.55 15.15 10.13
CA ALA A 174 2.28 14.29 11.05
C ALA A 174 2.94 15.09 12.16
N LYS A 175 3.19 14.42 13.28
CA LYS A 175 3.94 14.97 14.40
C LYS A 175 5.38 14.46 14.32
N PRO A 176 6.39 15.34 14.54
CA PRO A 176 7.76 14.88 14.67
C PRO A 176 7.89 14.03 15.94
N TYR A 177 8.76 13.01 15.89
CA TYR A 177 9.16 12.26 17.06
C TYR A 177 10.67 12.01 17.06
N ASP A 178 11.19 11.69 18.24
CA ASP A 178 12.59 11.40 18.47
C ASP A 178 12.85 9.90 18.27
N HIS A 179 13.45 9.56 17.13
CA HIS A 179 13.68 8.17 16.74
C HIS A 179 14.84 7.51 17.51
N GLU A 180 15.81 8.29 17.95
CA GLU A 180 16.91 7.79 18.78
C GLU A 180 16.38 7.29 20.13
N LYS A 181 15.39 7.98 20.71
CA LYS A 181 14.71 7.51 21.94
C LYS A 181 13.96 6.19 21.76
N GLU A 182 13.55 5.88 20.54
CA GLU A 182 12.92 4.60 20.16
C GLU A 182 13.97 3.54 19.79
N GLY A 183 15.27 3.88 19.84
CA GLY A 183 16.37 2.98 19.49
C GLY A 183 16.56 2.79 17.98
N GLU A 184 16.01 3.68 17.16
CA GLU A 184 16.13 3.66 15.71
C GLU A 184 17.42 4.39 15.29
N ASP A 185 18.20 3.81 14.37
CA ASP A 185 19.42 4.41 13.80
C ASP A 185 19.35 4.42 12.27
N TYR A 186 19.41 5.62 11.70
CA TYR A 186 19.34 5.86 10.26
C TYR A 186 20.65 6.40 9.67
N THR A 187 21.74 6.43 10.43
CA THR A 187 23.02 7.07 10.06
C THR A 187 23.53 6.59 8.69
N LEU A 188 23.76 5.28 8.53
CA LEU A 188 24.30 4.70 7.29
C LEU A 188 23.39 4.92 6.07
N ARG A 189 22.06 4.89 6.28
CA ARG A 189 21.11 5.13 5.19
C ARG A 189 21.10 6.61 4.80
N THR A 190 21.28 7.50 5.78
CA THR A 190 21.38 8.95 5.56
C THR A 190 22.65 9.28 4.78
N GLU A 191 23.79 8.68 5.12
CA GLU A 191 25.04 8.83 4.35
C GLU A 191 24.83 8.45 2.87
N SER A 192 24.29 7.26 2.61
CA SER A 192 24.02 6.79 1.24
C SER A 192 22.99 7.65 0.49
N TYR A 193 22.04 8.25 1.20
CA TYR A 193 21.10 9.21 0.62
C TYR A 193 21.80 10.51 0.23
N LEU A 194 22.62 11.07 1.12
CA LEU A 194 23.35 12.32 0.89
C LEU A 194 24.39 12.18 -0.22
N GLU A 195 25.02 11.01 -0.39
CA GLU A 195 25.89 10.73 -1.55
C GLU A 195 25.15 10.86 -2.90
N ARG A 196 23.85 10.53 -2.95
CA ARG A 196 23.04 10.55 -4.18
C ARG A 196 22.31 11.87 -4.41
N HIS A 197 21.99 12.60 -3.34
CA HIS A 197 21.07 13.73 -3.37
C HIS A 197 21.60 15.00 -2.70
N GLY A 198 22.74 14.96 -2.03
CA GLY A 198 23.34 16.07 -1.29
C GLY A 198 23.54 17.32 -2.15
N ASP A 199 24.24 17.19 -3.28
CA ASP A 199 24.50 18.31 -4.21
C ASP A 199 23.19 19.00 -4.65
N TYR A 200 22.14 18.21 -4.93
CA TYR A 200 20.84 18.76 -5.30
C TYR A 200 20.21 19.54 -4.15
N LEU A 201 20.25 19.00 -2.94
CA LEU A 201 19.71 19.66 -1.74
C LEU A 201 20.48 20.94 -1.40
N GLU A 202 21.80 20.96 -1.58
CA GLU A 202 22.60 22.16 -1.37
C GLU A 202 22.23 23.28 -2.36
N GLU A 203 22.00 22.92 -3.63
CA GLU A 203 21.65 23.89 -4.68
C GLU A 203 20.19 24.38 -4.58
N HIS A 204 19.25 23.49 -4.27
CA HIS A 204 17.80 23.78 -4.40
C HIS A 204 17.06 23.90 -3.07
N GLY A 205 17.65 23.41 -1.97
CA GLY A 205 16.99 23.30 -0.68
C GLY A 205 15.84 22.28 -0.66
N ILE A 206 15.18 22.20 0.50
CA ILE A 206 13.99 21.36 0.70
C ILE A 206 12.74 22.18 0.37
N ARG A 207 11.90 21.67 -0.53
CA ARG A 207 10.64 22.31 -0.90
C ARG A 207 9.54 21.89 0.07
N TYR A 208 9.01 22.81 0.86
CA TYR A 208 7.96 22.51 1.85
C TYR A 208 6.52 22.63 1.32
N GLU A 209 6.34 23.32 0.20
CA GLU A 209 5.01 23.74 -0.29
C GLU A 209 4.77 23.41 -1.77
N GLY A 210 3.50 23.40 -2.17
CA GLY A 210 3.06 23.18 -3.56
C GLY A 210 3.11 21.70 -3.97
N TRP A 211 2.75 20.86 -3.01
CA TRP A 211 2.63 19.42 -3.07
C TRP A 211 1.17 19.00 -3.19
#